data_AF-A0A353H8J9-F1
#
_entry.id   AF-A0A353H8J9-F1
#
_cell.length_a   1.000
_cell.length_b   1.000
_cell.length_c   1.000
_cell.angle_alpha   90.00
_cell.angle_beta   90.00
_cell.angle_gamma   90.00
#
_symmetry.space_group_name_H-M   'P 1'
#
loop_
_entity.id
_entity.type
_entity.pdbx_description
1 polymer ?
#
loop_
_entity_poly.entity_id
_entity_poly.type
_entity_poly.pdbx_seq_one_letter_code
_entity_poly.pdbx_strand_id
1 'polypeptide(L)'
;IVKERFKAKNPESMKMRLFSGCLATAFTAKEPLNNIARGAIMSLVAVLSGCNAIHTTSYDEAYEIPTKEAAQTAMRTQQVIAYETDAASVADPMGGSYFLEYLTNRIEEEVEEEMARIEDKGGILKGIEEGSIQRDIASQAFEMEKKIQSGEKVVVGVNKFFSDLEEGEVTLHKTSKDILKRQCSRLKSVKAERNNEQVKLALDEIRRVAKGTGNLVGPIFSAVQEYATVGEICGVLKEIFGEYQEIE
;
A
#
# COMPACT_ATOMS: atom_id res chain seq x y z
N ILE A 1 4.09 22.40 6.88
CA ILE A 1 4.79 22.24 5.55
C ILE A 1 4.08 22.97 4.39
N VAL A 2 2.90 22.54 3.91
CA VAL A 2 2.30 23.06 2.65
C VAL A 2 2.01 24.56 2.66
N LYS A 3 1.49 25.08 3.78
CA LYS A 3 1.26 26.52 3.95
C LYS A 3 2.58 27.29 4.06
N GLU A 4 3.46 26.89 4.97
CA GLU A 4 4.64 27.69 5.32
C GLU A 4 5.81 27.55 4.34
N ARG A 5 6.15 26.33 3.88
CA ARG A 5 7.25 26.08 2.94
C ARG A 5 6.83 26.36 1.50
N PHE A 6 5.67 25.83 1.09
CA PHE A 6 5.18 25.93 -0.30
C PHE A 6 4.24 27.12 -0.56
N LYS A 7 3.91 27.92 0.46
CA LYS A 7 3.11 29.16 0.34
C LYS A 7 1.75 28.94 -0.34
N ALA A 8 1.15 27.77 -0.13
CA ALA A 8 -0.17 27.47 -0.68
C ALA A 8 -1.23 28.45 -0.17
N LYS A 9 -2.07 28.95 -1.08
CA LYS A 9 -3.14 29.91 -0.75
C LYS A 9 -4.51 29.26 -0.59
N ASN A 10 -4.73 28.13 -1.28
CA ASN A 10 -5.98 27.39 -1.19
C ASN A 10 -5.97 26.50 0.08
N PRO A 11 -6.94 26.66 1.00
CA PRO A 11 -7.06 25.80 2.18
C PRO A 11 -7.17 24.31 1.84
N GLU A 12 -7.77 23.95 0.71
CA GLU A 12 -7.87 22.55 0.27
C GLU A 12 -6.51 21.92 -0.02
N SER A 13 -5.49 22.71 -0.40
CA SER A 13 -4.13 22.21 -0.58
C SER A 13 -3.45 21.83 0.74
N MET A 14 -3.95 22.33 1.87
CA MET A 14 -3.38 22.09 3.20
C MET A 14 -3.99 20.85 3.87
N LYS A 15 -5.11 20.32 3.34
CA LYS A 15 -5.77 19.13 3.88
C LYS A 15 -5.03 17.88 3.41
N MET A 16 -4.49 17.12 4.37
CA MET A 16 -4.01 15.77 4.09
C MET A 16 -5.19 14.82 4.03
N ARG A 17 -5.38 14.16 2.89
CA ARG A 17 -6.35 13.07 2.73
C ARG A 17 -5.62 11.75 2.87
N LEU A 18 -6.04 10.92 3.81
CA LEU A 18 -5.34 9.69 4.19
C LEU A 18 -6.18 8.45 3.91
N PHE A 19 -5.56 7.48 3.24
CA PHE A 19 -6.02 6.10 3.21
C PHE A 19 -5.17 5.29 4.18
N SER A 20 -5.80 4.45 5.01
CA SER A 20 -5.09 3.54 5.91
C SER A 20 -5.54 2.10 5.69
N GLY A 21 -4.59 1.18 5.61
CA GLY A 21 -4.84 -0.27 5.70
C GLY A 21 -4.44 -0.80 7.06
N CYS A 22 -4.96 -1.97 7.46
CA CYS A 22 -4.33 -2.71 8.56
C CYS A 22 -2.90 -3.10 8.18
N LEU A 23 -2.04 -3.25 9.19
CA LEU A 23 -0.67 -3.68 8.98
C LEU A 23 -0.63 -5.19 8.68
N ALA A 24 -0.51 -5.57 7.40
CA ALA A 24 -0.49 -6.98 7.00
C ALA A 24 0.63 -7.80 7.69
N THR A 25 1.78 -7.18 7.99
CA THR A 25 2.89 -7.84 8.72
C THR A 25 2.56 -8.18 10.18
N ALA A 26 1.47 -7.65 10.73
CA ALA A 26 0.98 -8.01 12.06
C ALA A 26 0.03 -9.23 12.03
N PHE A 27 -0.38 -9.68 10.85
CA PHE A 27 -1.28 -10.83 10.69
C PHE A 27 -0.45 -12.11 10.68
N THR A 28 -0.95 -13.13 11.38
CA THR A 28 -0.21 -14.38 11.61
C THR A 28 -0.87 -15.54 10.87
N ALA A 29 -0.05 -16.44 10.31
CA ALA A 29 -0.55 -17.69 9.76
C ALA A 29 -1.09 -18.59 10.88
N LYS A 30 -0.31 -18.76 11.96
CA LYS A 30 -0.77 -19.46 13.17
C LYS A 30 -1.94 -18.72 13.80
N GLU A 31 -2.95 -19.50 14.21
CA GLU A 31 -4.19 -19.02 14.81
C GLU A 31 -4.78 -17.78 14.08
N PRO A 32 -5.14 -17.92 12.79
CA PRO A 32 -5.45 -16.75 11.96
C PRO A 32 -6.73 -16.04 12.39
N LEU A 33 -7.62 -16.66 13.17
CA LEU A 33 -8.80 -16.00 13.73
C LEU A 33 -8.43 -14.87 14.70
N ASN A 34 -7.26 -14.92 15.35
CA ASN A 34 -6.74 -13.80 16.15
C ASN A 34 -6.55 -12.53 15.29
N ASN A 35 -6.36 -12.69 13.98
CA ASN A 35 -6.24 -11.57 13.05
C ASN A 35 -7.54 -10.76 12.91
N ILE A 36 -8.72 -11.36 13.20
CA ILE A 36 -9.99 -10.60 13.23
C ILE A 36 -9.92 -9.53 14.34
N ALA A 37 -9.44 -9.91 15.53
CA ALA A 37 -9.28 -8.96 16.63
C ALA A 37 -8.23 -7.90 16.33
N ARG A 38 -7.07 -8.30 15.76
CA ARG A 38 -6.01 -7.36 15.33
C ARG A 38 -6.55 -6.36 14.31
N GLY A 39 -7.22 -6.84 13.28
CA GLY A 39 -7.82 -6.03 12.23
C GLY A 39 -8.91 -5.09 12.74
N ALA A 40 -9.76 -5.55 13.66
CA ALA A 40 -10.80 -4.73 14.28
C ALA A 40 -10.22 -3.55 15.07
N ILE A 41 -9.20 -3.80 15.89
CA ILE A 41 -8.53 -2.76 16.68
C ILE A 41 -7.86 -1.75 15.74
N MET A 42 -7.08 -2.21 14.74
CA MET A 42 -6.42 -1.32 13.78
C MET A 42 -7.43 -0.49 12.98
N SER A 43 -8.55 -1.10 12.57
CA SER A 43 -9.60 -0.40 11.82
C SER A 43 -10.30 0.64 12.70
N LEU A 44 -10.56 0.34 13.97
CA LEU A 44 -11.12 1.31 14.91
C LEU A 44 -10.16 2.48 15.10
N VAL A 45 -8.87 2.23 15.30
CA VAL A 45 -7.85 3.29 15.39
C VAL A 45 -7.87 4.16 14.13
N ALA A 46 -7.93 3.57 12.94
CA ALA A 46 -7.99 4.33 11.68
C ALA A 46 -9.26 5.22 11.59
N VAL A 47 -10.41 4.76 12.10
CA VAL A 47 -11.64 5.58 12.22
C VAL A 47 -11.43 6.74 13.18
N LEU A 48 -10.91 6.47 14.38
CA LEU A 48 -10.68 7.50 15.41
C LEU A 48 -9.65 8.55 14.97
N SER A 49 -8.67 8.17 14.14
CA SER A 49 -7.68 9.08 13.57
C SER A 49 -8.19 9.91 12.38
N GLY A 50 -9.46 9.77 11.98
CA GLY A 50 -10.06 10.58 10.91
C GLY A 50 -9.61 10.21 9.49
N CYS A 51 -9.25 8.94 9.23
CA CYS A 51 -8.90 8.49 7.89
C CYS A 51 -10.07 8.66 6.90
N ASN A 52 -9.77 9.04 5.65
CA ASN A 52 -10.79 9.24 4.62
C ASN A 52 -11.23 7.93 3.95
N ALA A 53 -10.36 6.93 3.95
CA ALA A 53 -10.65 5.61 3.42
C ALA A 53 -9.87 4.55 4.22
N ILE A 54 -10.50 3.41 4.48
CA ILE A 54 -9.95 2.36 5.33
C ILE A 54 -10.04 1.01 4.62
N HIS A 55 -8.93 0.28 4.60
CA HIS A 55 -8.91 -1.13 4.22
C HIS A 55 -8.71 -2.00 5.46
N THR A 56 -9.71 -2.83 5.76
CA THR A 56 -9.59 -3.85 6.79
C THR A 56 -9.08 -5.12 6.15
N THR A 57 -7.90 -5.55 6.59
CA THR A 57 -7.24 -6.76 6.08
C THR A 57 -8.00 -8.01 6.53
N SER A 58 -8.06 -9.02 5.66
CA SER A 58 -8.78 -10.27 5.92
C SER A 58 -7.97 -11.18 6.85
N TYR A 59 -8.64 -12.04 7.63
CA TYR A 59 -7.94 -12.84 8.64
C TYR A 59 -6.98 -13.88 8.03
N ASP A 60 -7.17 -14.23 6.76
CA ASP A 60 -6.39 -15.20 5.97
C ASP A 60 -5.22 -14.56 5.20
N GLU A 61 -4.94 -13.27 5.41
CA GLU A 61 -3.88 -12.50 4.71
C GLU A 61 -2.50 -13.16 4.75
N ALA A 62 -2.15 -13.81 5.86
CA ALA A 62 -0.86 -14.47 6.03
C ALA A 62 -0.69 -15.74 5.18
N TYR A 63 -1.76 -16.19 4.49
CA TYR A 63 -1.76 -17.38 3.66
C TYR A 63 -1.84 -17.07 2.16
N GLU A 64 -2.87 -16.36 1.72
CA GLU A 64 -3.19 -16.16 0.31
C GLU A 64 -4.07 -14.91 0.15
N ILE A 65 -4.34 -14.48 -1.10
CA ILE A 65 -5.40 -13.49 -1.34
C ILE A 65 -6.73 -13.94 -0.72
N PRO A 66 -7.58 -13.01 -0.26
CA PRO A 66 -8.69 -13.36 0.61
C PRO A 66 -9.75 -14.23 -0.07
N THR A 67 -10.29 -15.15 0.72
CA THR A 67 -11.54 -15.83 0.37
C THR A 67 -12.74 -14.88 0.44
N LYS A 68 -13.87 -15.29 -0.13
CA LYS A 68 -15.13 -14.52 -0.03
C LYS A 68 -15.58 -14.36 1.42
N GLU A 69 -15.41 -15.41 2.22
CA GLU A 69 -15.76 -15.41 3.64
C GLU A 69 -14.86 -14.45 4.41
N ALA A 70 -13.54 -14.54 4.25
CA ALA A 70 -12.62 -13.66 4.95
C ALA A 70 -12.78 -12.18 4.55
N ALA A 71 -13.00 -11.91 3.26
CA ALA A 71 -13.32 -10.57 2.77
C ALA A 71 -14.65 -10.04 3.32
N GLN A 72 -15.67 -10.91 3.45
CA GLN A 72 -16.94 -10.54 4.07
C GLN A 72 -16.76 -10.22 5.55
N THR A 73 -15.99 -11.03 6.29
CA THR A 73 -15.68 -10.78 7.70
C THR A 73 -14.96 -9.43 7.88
N ALA A 74 -13.95 -9.14 7.07
CA ALA A 74 -13.26 -7.85 7.09
C ALA A 74 -14.21 -6.67 6.80
N MET A 75 -15.12 -6.81 5.85
CA MET A 75 -16.15 -5.80 5.57
C MET A 75 -17.14 -5.65 6.74
N ARG A 76 -17.56 -6.75 7.37
CA ARG A 76 -18.45 -6.73 8.53
C ARG A 76 -17.78 -6.05 9.72
N THR A 77 -16.47 -6.22 9.93
CA THR A 77 -15.71 -5.47 10.93
C THR A 77 -15.88 -3.95 10.75
N GLN A 78 -15.75 -3.43 9.53
CA GLN A 78 -15.98 -1.99 9.29
C GLN A 78 -17.42 -1.58 9.55
N GLN A 79 -18.39 -2.43 9.19
CA GLN A 79 -19.82 -2.13 9.41
C GLN A 79 -20.18 -2.14 10.89
N VAL A 80 -19.64 -3.08 11.68
CA VAL A 80 -19.81 -3.09 13.14
C VAL A 80 -19.24 -1.81 13.72
N ILE A 81 -18.02 -1.41 13.34
CA ILE A 81 -17.43 -0.15 13.81
C ILE A 81 -18.33 1.05 13.42
N ALA A 82 -18.73 1.14 12.15
CA ALA A 82 -19.46 2.29 11.63
C ALA A 82 -20.89 2.41 12.18
N TYR A 83 -21.58 1.29 12.44
CA TYR A 83 -23.01 1.28 12.75
C TYR A 83 -23.37 0.83 14.17
N GLU A 84 -22.44 0.21 14.91
CA GLU A 84 -22.72 -0.34 16.25
C GLU A 84 -21.90 0.30 17.37
N THR A 85 -20.82 1.04 17.06
CA THR A 85 -19.91 1.57 18.10
C THR A 85 -20.01 3.07 18.37
N ASP A 86 -20.76 3.82 17.54
CA ASP A 86 -20.79 5.29 17.56
C ASP A 86 -19.40 5.98 17.42
N ALA A 87 -18.36 5.25 17.01
CA ALA A 87 -17.00 5.78 16.89
C ALA A 87 -16.88 6.93 15.88
N ALA A 88 -17.80 7.02 14.92
CA ALA A 88 -17.86 8.08 13.93
C ALA A 88 -18.83 9.23 14.31
N SER A 89 -19.48 9.16 15.47
CA SER A 89 -20.53 10.11 15.89
C SER A 89 -19.96 11.45 16.39
N VAL A 90 -18.68 11.49 16.77
CA VAL A 90 -17.97 12.70 17.20
C VAL A 90 -16.70 12.86 16.37
N ALA A 91 -16.46 14.06 15.84
CA ALA A 91 -15.21 14.36 15.15
C ALA A 91 -14.06 14.51 16.16
N ASP A 92 -12.94 13.85 15.87
CA ASP A 92 -11.75 13.81 16.75
C ASP A 92 -12.09 13.52 18.23
N PRO A 93 -12.68 12.36 18.54
CA PRO A 93 -13.09 12.03 19.90
C PRO A 93 -11.91 11.86 20.87
N MET A 94 -10.69 11.79 20.34
CA MET A 94 -9.45 11.66 21.12
C MET A 94 -8.82 13.02 21.45
N GLY A 95 -9.29 14.10 20.83
CA GLY A 95 -8.81 15.47 21.08
C GLY A 95 -8.94 15.87 22.54
N GLY A 96 -7.88 16.45 23.09
CA GLY A 96 -7.78 16.84 24.50
C GLY A 96 -7.31 15.73 25.44
N SER A 97 -7.10 14.49 24.96
CA SER A 97 -6.41 13.46 25.74
C SER A 97 -4.96 13.86 25.97
N TYR A 98 -4.59 14.20 27.22
CA TYR A 98 -3.23 14.64 27.55
C TYR A 98 -2.13 13.71 27.01
N PHE A 99 -2.36 12.39 27.06
CA PHE A 99 -1.40 11.41 26.57
C PHE A 99 -1.29 11.42 25.04
N LEU A 100 -2.41 11.46 24.33
CA LEU A 100 -2.39 11.45 22.86
C LEU A 100 -1.90 12.78 22.31
N GLU A 101 -2.27 13.91 22.90
CA GLU A 101 -1.75 15.23 22.51
C GLU A 101 -0.22 15.31 22.71
N TYR A 102 0.28 14.78 23.83
CA TYR A 102 1.73 14.66 24.04
C TYR A 102 2.40 13.80 22.97
N LEU A 103 1.84 12.62 22.67
CA LEU A 103 2.39 11.73 21.64
C LEU A 103 2.32 12.36 20.24
N THR A 104 1.23 13.05 19.90
CA THR A 104 1.08 13.78 18.62
C THR A 104 2.20 14.80 18.46
N ASN A 105 2.46 15.63 19.48
CA ASN A 105 3.54 16.61 19.44
C ASN A 105 4.92 15.97 19.36
N ARG A 106 5.16 14.87 20.09
CA ARG A 106 6.43 14.12 20.00
C ARG A 106 6.68 13.57 18.60
N ILE A 107 5.66 12.96 17.98
CA ILE A 107 5.77 12.45 16.61
C ILE A 107 6.00 13.58 15.62
N GLU A 108 5.34 14.73 15.78
CA GLU A 108 5.57 15.91 14.94
C GLU A 108 7.04 16.35 14.99
N GLU A 109 7.59 16.52 16.20
CA GLU A 109 8.99 16.91 16.39
C GLU A 109 9.96 15.87 15.78
N GLU A 110 9.77 14.59 16.06
CA GLU A 110 10.64 13.51 15.54
C GLU A 110 10.58 13.44 14.00
N VAL A 111 9.40 13.67 13.41
CA VAL A 111 9.24 13.71 11.94
C VAL A 111 9.93 14.94 11.35
N GLU A 112 9.87 16.10 12.00
CA GLU A 112 10.59 17.30 11.56
C GLU A 112 12.11 17.12 11.62
N GLU A 113 12.63 16.51 12.69
CA GLU A 113 14.04 16.16 12.82
C GLU A 113 14.50 15.18 11.73
N GLU A 114 13.70 14.14 11.47
CA GLU A 114 14.01 13.14 10.46
C GLU A 114 13.98 13.71 9.03
N MET A 115 13.01 14.59 8.73
CA MET A 115 12.98 15.32 7.46
C MET A 115 14.23 16.20 7.30
N ALA A 116 14.66 16.90 8.35
CA ALA A 116 15.87 17.72 8.31
C ALA A 116 17.11 16.85 8.06
N ARG A 117 17.23 15.70 8.75
CA ARG A 117 18.31 14.72 8.56
C ARG A 117 18.41 14.24 7.11
N ILE A 118 17.27 13.99 6.47
CA ILE A 118 17.22 13.55 5.07
C ILE A 118 17.63 14.70 4.13
N GLU A 119 17.15 15.92 4.36
CA GLU A 119 17.52 17.10 3.56
C GLU A 119 19.03 17.39 3.67
N ASP A 120 19.62 17.32 4.86
CA ASP A 120 21.06 17.52 5.10
C ASP A 120 21.96 16.50 4.37
N LYS A 121 21.44 15.28 4.16
CA LYS A 121 22.14 14.23 3.39
C LYS A 121 22.05 14.44 1.86
N GLY A 122 21.27 15.42 1.41
CA GLY A 122 21.06 15.74 0.00
C GLY A 122 19.66 15.35 -0.52
N GLY A 123 18.70 15.14 0.38
CA GLY A 123 17.31 14.87 0.06
C GLY A 123 17.00 13.40 -0.22
N ILE A 124 15.69 13.11 -0.31
CA ILE A 124 15.17 11.73 -0.39
C ILE A 124 15.65 10.97 -1.63
N LEU A 125 15.79 11.66 -2.78
CA LEU A 125 16.22 11.03 -4.03
C LEU A 125 17.63 10.44 -3.91
N LYS A 126 18.58 11.24 -3.40
CA LYS A 126 19.93 10.77 -3.14
C LYS A 126 19.94 9.64 -2.10
N GLY A 127 19.11 9.75 -1.07
CA GLY A 127 18.95 8.69 -0.07
C GLY A 127 18.53 7.34 -0.67
N ILE A 128 17.64 7.35 -1.68
CA ILE A 128 17.21 6.18 -2.44
C ILE A 128 18.32 5.68 -3.37
N GLU A 129 18.97 6.59 -4.11
CA GLU A 129 20.08 6.31 -5.05
C GLU A 129 21.35 5.76 -4.36
N GLU A 130 21.51 5.98 -3.07
CA GLU A 130 22.62 5.43 -2.27
C GLU A 130 22.18 4.22 -1.42
N GLY A 131 20.91 3.83 -1.49
CA GLY A 131 20.34 2.70 -0.73
C GLY A 131 20.19 2.95 0.78
N SER A 132 20.39 4.18 1.25
CA SER A 132 20.42 4.49 2.68
C SER A 132 19.05 4.35 3.35
N ILE A 133 17.98 4.75 2.66
CA ILE A 133 16.60 4.63 3.16
C ILE A 133 16.21 3.16 3.29
N GLN A 134 16.57 2.35 2.29
CA GLN A 134 16.31 0.91 2.25
C GLN A 134 17.04 0.20 3.40
N ARG A 135 18.31 0.56 3.66
CA ARG A 135 19.08 0.03 4.78
C ARG A 135 18.50 0.42 6.14
N ASP A 136 18.07 1.67 6.32
CA ASP A 136 17.44 2.12 7.56
C ASP A 136 16.15 1.32 7.84
N ILE A 137 15.30 1.11 6.83
CA ILE A 137 14.09 0.28 6.93
C ILE A 137 14.43 -1.19 7.24
N ALA A 138 15.40 -1.77 6.53
CA ALA A 138 15.82 -3.16 6.74
C ALA A 138 16.40 -3.37 8.15
N SER A 139 17.16 -2.41 8.66
CA SER A 139 17.67 -2.45 10.04
C SER A 139 16.55 -2.45 11.07
N GLN A 140 15.53 -1.60 10.89
CA GLN A 140 14.37 -1.58 11.79
C GLN A 140 13.56 -2.88 11.73
N ALA A 141 13.37 -3.45 10.54
CA ALA A 141 12.71 -4.73 10.36
C ALA A 141 13.48 -5.87 11.06
N PHE A 142 14.81 -5.86 10.97
CA PHE A 142 15.67 -6.84 11.63
C PHE A 142 15.61 -6.73 13.15
N GLU A 143 15.67 -5.51 13.70
CA GLU A 143 15.52 -5.31 15.15
C GLU A 143 14.13 -5.69 15.65
N MET A 144 13.07 -5.41 14.87
CA MET A 144 11.72 -5.87 15.19
C MET A 144 11.65 -7.39 15.27
N GLU A 145 12.23 -8.10 14.29
CA GLU A 145 12.24 -9.56 14.26
C GLU A 145 13.03 -10.14 15.45
N LYS A 146 14.19 -9.57 15.80
CA LYS A 146 14.93 -9.96 17.01
C LYS A 146 14.09 -9.84 18.28
N LYS A 147 13.32 -8.75 18.42
CA LYS A 147 12.43 -8.54 19.56
C LYS A 147 11.30 -9.58 19.60
N ILE A 148 10.78 -9.97 18.44
CA ILE A 148 9.77 -11.04 18.35
C ILE A 148 10.39 -12.39 18.73
N GLN A 149 11.55 -12.73 18.19
CA GLN A 149 12.21 -14.02 18.47
C GLN A 149 12.67 -14.17 19.92
N SER A 150 13.17 -13.09 20.53
CA SER A 150 13.55 -13.06 21.94
C SER A 150 12.37 -13.05 22.90
N GLY A 151 11.15 -12.78 22.41
CA GLY A 151 9.94 -12.66 23.22
C GLY A 151 9.79 -11.30 23.92
N GLU A 152 10.69 -10.34 23.70
CA GLU A 152 10.52 -8.95 24.14
C GLU A 152 9.23 -8.34 23.56
N LYS A 153 8.99 -8.59 22.27
CA LYS A 153 7.74 -8.26 21.60
C LYS A 153 6.85 -9.50 21.50
N VAL A 154 5.74 -9.48 22.22
CA VAL A 154 4.79 -10.59 22.24
C VAL A 154 3.93 -10.60 20.97
N VAL A 155 3.82 -11.78 20.35
CA VAL A 155 2.89 -12.10 19.27
C VAL A 155 2.08 -13.32 19.69
N VAL A 156 0.82 -13.07 20.08
CA VAL A 156 -0.13 -14.08 20.58
C VAL A 156 -0.33 -15.18 19.53
N GLY A 157 -0.21 -16.44 19.94
CA GLY A 157 -0.29 -17.63 19.07
C GLY A 157 0.99 -17.94 18.29
N VAL A 158 2.03 -17.09 18.39
CA VAL A 158 3.31 -17.27 17.65
C VAL A 158 4.49 -17.48 18.58
N ASN A 159 4.71 -16.59 19.57
CA ASN A 159 5.81 -16.72 20.53
C ASN A 159 5.35 -16.80 21.99
N LYS A 160 4.05 -16.56 22.25
CA LYS A 160 3.43 -16.63 23.58
C LYS A 160 1.96 -16.98 23.44
N PHE A 161 1.42 -17.63 24.47
CA PHE A 161 0.02 -18.09 24.51
C PHE A 161 -0.29 -19.05 23.35
N PHE A 162 0.48 -20.13 23.26
CA PHE A 162 0.24 -21.18 22.28
C PHE A 162 -1.06 -21.92 22.61
N SER A 163 -1.88 -22.18 21.61
CA SER A 163 -3.05 -23.05 21.73
C SER A 163 -2.66 -24.53 21.65
N ASP A 164 -3.29 -25.35 22.51
CA ASP A 164 -3.25 -26.82 22.42
C ASP A 164 -4.37 -27.37 21.50
N LEU A 165 -5.24 -26.51 20.97
CA LEU A 165 -6.29 -26.88 20.03
C LEU A 165 -5.69 -27.22 18.66
N GLU A 166 -6.23 -28.23 17.98
CA GLU A 166 -5.88 -28.49 16.59
C GLU A 166 -6.22 -27.27 15.72
N GLU A 167 -5.25 -26.80 14.95
CA GLU A 167 -5.47 -25.73 13.98
C GLU A 167 -6.46 -26.21 12.91
N GLY A 168 -7.61 -25.55 12.81
CA GLY A 168 -8.59 -25.84 11.76
C GLY A 168 -8.05 -25.54 10.36
N GLU A 169 -8.54 -26.25 9.35
CA GLU A 169 -8.14 -25.98 7.96
C GLU A 169 -8.58 -24.57 7.52
N VAL A 170 -7.61 -23.76 7.09
CA VAL A 170 -7.90 -22.48 6.44
C VAL A 170 -8.25 -22.73 4.98
N THR A 171 -9.45 -22.30 4.57
CA THR A 171 -9.81 -22.33 3.16
C THR A 171 -8.98 -21.30 2.42
N LEU A 172 -8.17 -21.74 1.47
CA LEU A 172 -7.37 -20.85 0.63
C LEU A 172 -8.14 -20.46 -0.64
N HIS A 173 -7.90 -19.24 -1.11
CA HIS A 173 -8.37 -18.84 -2.43
C HIS A 173 -7.74 -19.73 -3.51
N LYS A 174 -8.57 -20.22 -4.43
CA LYS A 174 -8.12 -21.06 -5.55
C LYS A 174 -8.29 -20.32 -6.86
N THR A 175 -7.17 -20.03 -7.51
CA THR A 175 -7.15 -19.48 -8.86
C THR A 175 -7.43 -20.58 -9.89
N SER A 176 -8.23 -20.26 -10.91
CA SER A 176 -8.51 -21.21 -11.99
C SER A 176 -7.27 -21.52 -12.82
N LYS A 177 -7.01 -22.81 -13.06
CA LYS A 177 -5.86 -23.28 -13.86
C LYS A 177 -5.89 -22.79 -15.32
N ASP A 178 -7.06 -22.42 -15.83
CA ASP A 178 -7.25 -21.93 -17.21
C ASP A 178 -7.04 -20.41 -17.35
N ILE A 179 -6.81 -19.67 -16.27
CA ILE A 179 -6.77 -18.20 -16.29
C ILE A 179 -5.68 -17.68 -17.22
N LEU A 180 -4.49 -18.30 -17.20
CA LEU A 180 -3.37 -17.95 -18.07
C LEU A 180 -3.74 -18.21 -19.53
N LYS A 181 -4.31 -19.38 -19.82
CA LYS A 181 -4.73 -19.76 -21.18
C LYS A 181 -5.75 -18.76 -21.72
N ARG A 182 -6.77 -18.42 -20.93
CA ARG A 182 -7.79 -17.43 -21.29
C ARG A 182 -7.19 -16.05 -21.55
N GLN A 183 -6.30 -15.58 -20.66
CA GLN A 183 -5.68 -14.27 -20.80
C GLN A 183 -4.79 -14.21 -22.04
N CYS A 184 -4.00 -15.24 -22.32
CA CYS A 184 -3.20 -15.35 -23.53
C CYS A 184 -4.05 -15.40 -24.80
N SER A 185 -5.16 -16.15 -24.80
CA SER A 185 -6.09 -16.19 -25.94
C SER A 185 -6.73 -14.82 -26.19
N ARG A 186 -7.18 -14.13 -25.13
CA ARG A 186 -7.74 -12.77 -25.23
C ARG A 186 -6.72 -11.79 -25.78
N LEU A 187 -5.48 -11.83 -25.28
CA LEU A 187 -4.39 -10.99 -25.77
C LEU A 187 -4.13 -11.23 -27.26
N LYS A 188 -4.10 -12.49 -27.71
CA LYS A 188 -3.91 -12.83 -29.13
C LYS A 188 -5.03 -12.28 -30.01
N SER A 189 -6.28 -12.44 -29.59
CA SER A 189 -7.45 -11.92 -30.33
C SER A 189 -7.39 -10.38 -30.44
N VAL A 190 -7.14 -9.67 -29.34
CA VAL A 190 -6.98 -8.21 -29.35
C VAL A 190 -5.88 -7.76 -30.32
N LYS A 191 -4.71 -8.41 -30.32
CA LYS A 191 -3.61 -8.04 -31.22
C LYS A 191 -3.90 -8.36 -32.69
N ALA A 192 -4.73 -9.37 -32.97
CA ALA A 192 -5.12 -9.76 -34.31
C ALA A 192 -6.22 -8.85 -34.89
N GLU A 193 -7.14 -8.38 -34.05
CA GLU A 193 -8.33 -7.62 -34.48
C GLU A 193 -8.12 -6.10 -34.50
N ARG A 194 -7.22 -5.58 -33.66
CA ARG A 194 -6.96 -4.13 -33.59
C ARG A 194 -6.32 -3.57 -34.86
N ASN A 195 -6.43 -2.26 -35.06
CA ASN A 195 -5.72 -1.56 -36.11
C ASN A 195 -4.21 -1.42 -35.77
N ASN A 196 -3.39 -2.33 -36.29
CA ASN A 196 -1.97 -2.36 -35.98
C ASN A 196 -1.19 -1.15 -36.55
N GLU A 197 -1.70 -0.47 -37.59
CA GLU A 197 -1.09 0.77 -38.08
C GLU A 197 -1.30 1.92 -37.09
N GLN A 198 -2.51 2.06 -36.55
CA GLN A 198 -2.82 3.08 -35.54
C GLN A 198 -2.06 2.84 -34.24
N VAL A 199 -1.97 1.58 -33.79
CA VAL A 199 -1.13 1.22 -32.64
C VAL A 199 0.32 1.63 -32.86
N LYS A 200 0.88 1.33 -34.04
CA LYS A 200 2.26 1.71 -34.36
C LYS A 200 2.45 3.23 -34.30
N LEU A 201 1.54 4.00 -34.90
CA LEU A 201 1.60 5.48 -34.85
C LEU A 201 1.51 6.00 -33.42
N ALA A 202 0.61 5.46 -32.59
CA ALA A 202 0.48 5.86 -31.19
C ALA A 202 1.73 5.52 -30.36
N LEU A 203 2.32 4.34 -30.58
CA LEU A 203 3.58 3.94 -29.93
C LEU A 203 4.77 4.80 -30.39
N ASP A 204 4.81 5.17 -31.67
CA ASP A 204 5.85 6.06 -32.22
C ASP A 204 5.73 7.47 -31.62
N GLU A 205 4.52 7.95 -31.36
CA GLU A 205 4.29 9.22 -30.65
C GLU A 205 4.74 9.15 -29.18
N ILE A 206 4.45 8.06 -28.48
CA ILE A 206 5.00 7.83 -27.13
C ILE A 206 6.52 7.88 -27.18
N ARG A 207 7.15 7.21 -28.15
CA ARG A 207 8.61 7.22 -28.31
C ARG A 207 9.14 8.63 -28.55
N ARG A 208 8.48 9.42 -29.40
CA ARG A 208 8.85 10.80 -29.71
C ARG A 208 8.77 11.69 -28.46
N VAL A 209 7.68 11.59 -27.71
CA VAL A 209 7.46 12.40 -26.50
C VAL A 209 8.42 11.99 -25.38
N ALA A 210 8.70 10.70 -25.21
CA ALA A 210 9.61 10.17 -24.20
C ALA A 210 11.06 10.63 -24.40
N LYS A 211 11.50 10.88 -25.64
CA LYS A 211 12.83 11.45 -25.94
C LYS A 211 12.95 12.93 -25.60
N GLY A 212 11.83 13.62 -25.39
CA GLY A 212 11.80 15.04 -25.05
C GLY A 212 11.35 15.26 -23.61
N THR A 213 10.74 16.42 -23.36
CA THR A 213 10.21 16.83 -22.05
C THR A 213 8.69 16.93 -22.04
N GLY A 214 8.02 16.28 -22.99
CA GLY A 214 6.56 16.37 -23.15
C GLY A 214 5.81 15.48 -22.15
N ASN A 215 4.51 15.75 -21.96
CA ASN A 215 3.67 14.96 -21.07
C ASN A 215 3.24 13.64 -21.74
N LEU A 216 3.61 12.51 -21.13
CA LEU A 216 3.34 11.17 -21.64
C LEU A 216 1.89 10.68 -21.44
N VAL A 217 1.09 11.31 -20.56
CA VAL A 217 -0.26 10.86 -20.23
C VAL A 217 -1.17 10.86 -21.47
N GLY A 218 -1.14 11.94 -22.26
CA GLY A 218 -1.93 12.04 -23.48
C GLY A 218 -1.61 10.93 -24.50
N PRO A 219 -0.35 10.81 -24.95
CA PRO A 219 0.09 9.74 -25.85
C PRO A 219 -0.22 8.32 -25.35
N ILE A 220 -0.02 8.06 -24.04
CA ILE A 220 -0.36 6.75 -23.43
C ILE A 220 -1.86 6.48 -23.52
N PHE A 221 -2.69 7.48 -23.23
CA PHE A 221 -4.15 7.34 -23.34
C PHE A 221 -4.56 7.00 -24.78
N SER A 222 -4.03 7.73 -25.77
CA SER A 222 -4.29 7.43 -27.18
C SER A 222 -3.85 6.02 -27.58
N ALA A 223 -2.68 5.55 -27.14
CA ALA A 223 -2.22 4.20 -27.42
C ALA A 223 -3.14 3.12 -26.81
N VAL A 224 -3.61 3.33 -25.57
CA VAL A 224 -4.57 2.42 -24.93
C VAL A 224 -5.90 2.39 -25.67
N GLN A 225 -6.37 3.53 -26.20
CA GLN A 225 -7.59 3.57 -27.03
C GLN A 225 -7.46 2.75 -28.32
N GLU A 226 -6.27 2.71 -28.91
CA GLU A 226 -5.94 1.86 -30.07
C GLU A 226 -5.64 0.40 -29.70
N TYR A 227 -5.87 0.00 -28.44
CA TYR A 227 -5.57 -1.33 -27.91
C TYR A 227 -4.08 -1.70 -27.92
N ALA A 228 -3.19 -0.71 -27.79
CA ALA A 228 -1.80 -0.97 -27.41
C ALA A 228 -1.76 -1.63 -26.03
N THR A 229 -0.95 -2.68 -25.90
CA THR A 229 -0.85 -3.44 -24.66
C THR A 229 0.10 -2.77 -23.68
N VAL A 230 -0.07 -3.05 -22.38
CA VAL A 230 0.86 -2.57 -21.34
C VAL A 230 2.30 -2.96 -21.67
N GLY A 231 2.53 -4.19 -22.15
CA GLY A 231 3.86 -4.65 -22.54
C GLY A 231 4.49 -3.87 -23.70
N GLU A 232 3.69 -3.45 -24.69
CA GLU A 232 4.18 -2.64 -25.82
C GLU A 232 4.52 -1.21 -25.41
N ILE A 233 3.66 -0.60 -24.58
CA ILE A 233 3.90 0.75 -24.04
C ILE A 233 5.15 0.73 -23.16
N CYS A 234 5.25 -0.22 -22.22
CA CYS A 234 6.44 -0.39 -21.39
C CYS A 234 7.68 -0.70 -22.23
N GLY A 235 7.56 -1.50 -23.30
CA GLY A 235 8.67 -1.80 -24.21
C GLY A 235 9.25 -0.54 -24.86
N VAL A 236 8.40 0.34 -25.38
CA VAL A 236 8.84 1.63 -25.94
C VAL A 236 9.53 2.50 -24.89
N LEU A 237 9.00 2.57 -23.68
CA LEU A 237 9.60 3.37 -22.61
C LEU A 237 10.94 2.80 -22.14
N LYS A 238 11.08 1.47 -22.07
CA LYS A 238 12.33 0.78 -21.76
C LYS A 238 13.43 1.06 -22.79
N GLU A 239 13.09 1.14 -24.09
CA GLU A 239 14.05 1.51 -25.14
C GLU A 239 14.67 2.91 -24.90
N ILE A 240 13.94 3.81 -24.25
CA ILE A 240 14.37 5.21 -24.05
C ILE A 240 14.98 5.44 -22.66
N PHE A 241 14.38 4.87 -21.61
CA PHE A 241 14.78 5.12 -20.22
C PHE A 241 15.62 3.99 -19.60
N GLY A 242 15.69 2.84 -20.26
CA GLY A 242 16.32 1.64 -19.71
C GLY A 242 15.45 0.94 -18.66
N GLU A 243 16.09 0.10 -17.86
CA GLU A 243 15.47 -0.62 -16.74
C GLU A 243 16.16 -0.22 -15.45
N TYR A 244 15.38 -0.05 -14.38
CA TYR A 244 15.94 0.20 -13.06
C TYR A 244 16.73 -1.02 -12.58
N GLN A 245 17.90 -0.78 -11.99
CA GLN A 245 18.71 -1.78 -11.32
C GLN A 245 18.88 -1.35 -9.86
N GLU A 246 18.63 -2.29 -8.95
CA GLU A 246 18.88 -2.05 -7.53
C GLU A 246 20.39 -1.92 -7.28
N ILE A 247 20.75 -1.05 -6.34
CA ILE A 247 22.14 -0.85 -5.94
C ILE A 247 22.50 -2.01 -5.01
N GLU A 248 23.50 -2.81 -5.41
CA GLU A 248 24.08 -3.87 -4.57
C GLU A 248 24.78 -3.32 -3.31
#